data_AF-I4EJR8-F1
#
_entry.id   AF-I4EJR8-F1
#
_cell.length_a   1.000
_cell.length_b   1.000
_cell.length_c   1.000
_cell.angle_alpha   90.00
_cell.angle_beta   90.00
_cell.angle_gamma   90.00
#
_symmetry.space_group_name_H-M   'P 1'
#
loop_
_entity.id
_entity.type
_entity.pdbx_description
1 polymer ?
#
loop_
_entity_poly.entity_id
_entity_poly.type
_entity_poly.pdbx_seq_one_letter_code
_entity_poly.pdbx_strand_id
1 'polypeptide(L)'
;MFEGIFQPWHLIIIVLIILIVFGPGKLPELGSALGKGIREFKGGVHAGEGRAPEPQPASPDQTPVMTATMSCASCGAAAQPGHRFCSHCGSPVKPEA
;
A
#
# COMPACT_ATOMS: atom_id res chain seq x y z
N MET A 1 -16.44 -19.15 26.92
CA MET A 1 -16.79 -17.83 27.50
C MET A 1 -16.48 -16.64 26.57
N PHE A 2 -15.48 -16.73 25.67
CA PHE A 2 -15.12 -15.63 24.76
C PHE A 2 -15.77 -15.68 23.35
N GLU A 3 -16.53 -16.72 23.03
CA GLU A 3 -17.15 -16.88 21.68
C GLU A 3 -18.20 -15.81 21.32
N GLY A 4 -18.73 -15.05 22.29
CA GLY A 4 -19.65 -13.95 22.02
C GLY A 4 -18.98 -12.64 21.60
N ILE A 5 -17.76 -12.36 22.09
CA ILE A 5 -17.04 -11.09 21.85
C ILE A 5 -16.32 -11.09 20.49
N PHE A 6 -15.89 -12.25 20.00
CA PHE A 6 -15.22 -12.38 18.71
C PHE A 6 -16.18 -12.47 17.51
N GLN A 7 -17.50 -12.40 17.74
CA GLN A 7 -18.42 -12.26 16.62
C GLN A 7 -18.13 -10.93 15.92
N PRO A 8 -17.81 -10.93 14.62
CA PRO A 8 -17.43 -9.73 13.87
C PRO A 8 -18.51 -8.65 13.95
N TRP A 9 -19.77 -9.05 14.12
CA TRP A 9 -20.90 -8.15 14.34
C TRP A 9 -20.73 -7.24 15.57
N HIS A 10 -20.29 -7.78 16.71
CA HIS A 10 -20.09 -6.98 17.92
C HIS A 10 -18.93 -5.99 17.74
N LEU A 11 -17.81 -6.43 17.17
CA LEU A 11 -16.66 -5.56 16.89
C LEU A 11 -17.07 -4.34 16.04
N ILE A 12 -17.89 -4.55 15.02
CA ILE A 12 -18.39 -3.48 14.14
C ILE A 12 -19.26 -2.48 14.92
N ILE A 13 -20.17 -2.95 15.80
CA ILE A 13 -20.96 -2.06 16.67
C ILE A 13 -20.05 -1.20 17.55
N ILE A 14 -19.08 -1.81 18.22
CA ILE A 14 -18.17 -1.08 19.13
C ILE A 14 -17.38 -0.02 18.35
N VAL A 15 -16.82 -0.38 17.20
CA VAL A 15 -16.09 0.55 16.34
C VAL A 15 -17.00 1.70 15.88
N LEU A 16 -18.26 1.41 15.53
CA LEU A 16 -19.23 2.42 15.13
C LEU A 16 -19.53 3.42 16.27
N ILE A 17 -19.72 2.94 17.50
CA ILE A 17 -19.95 3.81 18.66
C ILE A 17 -18.73 4.69 18.93
N ILE A 18 -17.52 4.12 18.87
CA ILE A 18 -16.26 4.85 19.03
C ILE A 18 -16.13 5.91 17.92
N LEU A 19 -16.43 5.56 16.67
CA LEU A 19 -16.43 6.47 15.54
C LEU A 19 -17.41 7.63 15.70
N ILE A 20 -18.56 7.41 16.33
CA ILE A 20 -19.54 8.47 16.59
C ILE A 20 -19.03 9.42 17.67
N VAL A 21 -18.43 8.89 18.75
CA VAL A 21 -17.92 9.70 19.88
C VAL A 21 -16.66 10.47 19.51
N PHE A 22 -15.70 9.81 18.86
CA PHE A 22 -14.42 10.42 18.46
C PHE A 22 -14.47 11.08 17.08
N GLY A 23 -15.45 10.73 16.24
CA GLY A 23 -15.55 11.18 14.85
C GLY A 23 -14.65 10.36 13.89
N PRO A 24 -15.08 10.11 12.64
CA PRO A 24 -14.29 9.36 11.65
C PRO A 24 -12.98 10.05 11.25
N GLY A 25 -12.85 11.36 11.47
CA GLY A 25 -11.63 12.10 11.17
C GLY A 25 -10.50 11.90 12.18
N LYS A 26 -10.79 11.45 13.42
CA LYS A 26 -9.77 11.31 14.48
C LYS A 26 -9.06 9.96 14.46
N LEU A 27 -9.73 8.89 14.00
CA LEU A 27 -9.10 7.58 13.84
C LEU A 27 -7.89 7.57 12.87
N PRO A 28 -7.97 8.14 11.64
CA PRO A 28 -6.83 8.14 10.73
C PRO A 28 -5.67 9.02 11.22
N GLU A 29 -5.96 10.12 11.93
CA GLU A 29 -4.95 11.00 12.53
C GLU A 29 -4.14 10.26 13.60
N LEU A 30 -4.85 9.59 14.54
CA LEU A 30 -4.25 8.76 15.59
C LEU A 30 -3.52 7.56 15.00
N GLY A 31 -4.10 6.88 14.02
CA GLY A 31 -3.49 5.75 13.32
C GLY A 31 -2.23 6.15 12.55
N SER A 32 -2.18 7.35 11.97
CA SER A 32 -1.00 7.86 11.27
C SER A 32 0.15 8.18 12.23
N ALA A 33 -0.15 8.77 13.39
CA ALA A 33 0.85 9.02 14.44
C ALA A 33 1.39 7.71 15.04
N LEU A 34 0.51 6.77 15.37
CA LEU A 34 0.87 5.43 15.86
C LEU A 34 1.65 4.63 14.80
N GLY A 35 1.21 4.69 13.54
CA GLY A 35 1.84 3.97 12.43
C GLY A 35 3.27 4.41 12.18
N LYS A 36 3.57 5.70 12.30
CA LYS A 36 4.96 6.21 12.25
C LYS A 36 5.80 5.64 13.39
N GLY A 37 5.30 5.67 14.63
CA GLY A 37 5.99 5.09 15.78
C GLY A 37 6.25 3.58 15.64
N ILE A 38 5.27 2.82 15.14
CA ILE A 38 5.40 1.38 14.90
C ILE A 38 6.42 1.09 13.78
N ARG A 39 6.49 1.93 12.73
CA ARG A 39 7.48 1.78 11.64
C ARG A 39 8.91 1.98 12.14
N GLU A 40 9.15 3.02 12.92
CA GLU A 40 10.46 3.27 13.54
C GLU A 40 10.82 2.16 14.52
N PHE A 41 9.87 1.72 15.35
CA PHE A 41 10.07 0.61 16.28
C PHE A 41 10.43 -0.69 15.55
N LYS A 42 9.68 -1.02 14.49
CA LYS A 42 9.93 -2.19 13.65
C LYS A 42 11.31 -2.11 12.98
N GLY A 43 11.71 -0.93 12.50
CA GLY A 43 13.04 -0.70 11.92
C GLY A 43 14.17 -0.95 12.93
N GLY A 44 14.02 -0.47 14.17
CA GLY A 44 14.99 -0.69 15.25
C GLY A 44 15.07 -2.15 15.70
N VAL A 45 13.94 -2.87 15.76
CA VAL A 45 13.90 -4.30 16.10
C VAL A 45 14.60 -5.13 15.00
N HIS A 46 14.32 -4.86 13.72
CA HIS A 46 14.96 -5.59 12.63
C HIS A 46 16.47 -5.32 12.50
N ALA A 47 16.95 -4.14 12.91
CA ALA A 47 18.38 -3.84 12.92
C ALA A 47 19.17 -4.68 13.96
N GLY A 48 18.51 -5.14 15.04
CA GLY A 48 19.12 -6.02 16.05
C GLY A 48 19.24 -7.48 15.61
N GLU A 49 18.44 -7.91 14.62
CA GLU A 49 18.40 -9.27 14.11
C GLU A 49 19.17 -9.40 12.77
N GLY A 50 20.39 -8.88 12.69
CA GLY A 50 21.39 -9.29 11.68
C GLY A 50 21.00 -9.24 10.19
N ARG A 51 19.92 -8.55 9.82
CA ARG A 51 19.56 -8.24 8.44
C ARG A 51 19.41 -6.74 8.30
N ALA A 52 20.39 -6.14 7.61
CA ALA A 52 20.32 -4.75 7.19
C ALA A 52 19.04 -4.54 6.36
N PRO A 53 18.14 -3.60 6.75
CA PRO A 53 17.03 -3.22 5.89
C PRO A 53 17.59 -2.43 4.72
N GLU A 54 17.35 -2.91 3.50
CA GLU A 54 17.46 -2.10 2.30
C GLU A 54 16.60 -0.82 2.48
N PRO A 55 17.06 0.37 2.07
CA PRO A 55 16.34 1.61 2.28
C PRO A 55 15.05 1.54 1.47
N GLN A 56 13.93 1.31 2.15
CA GLN A 56 12.61 1.40 1.54
C GLN A 56 12.17 2.87 1.69
N PRO A 57 12.17 3.67 0.61
CA PRO A 57 11.84 5.08 0.68
C PRO A 57 10.41 5.23 1.19
N ALA A 58 10.24 6.13 2.14
CA ALA A 58 8.93 6.60 2.52
C ALA A 58 8.23 7.25 1.30
N SER A 59 7.01 6.77 1.04
CA SER A 59 5.98 7.27 0.12
C SER A 59 6.03 6.74 -1.32
N PRO A 60 4.88 6.27 -1.83
CA PRO A 60 3.94 7.20 -2.43
C PRO A 60 2.54 7.03 -1.81
N ASP A 61 1.84 8.13 -1.54
CA ASP A 61 0.74 8.52 -2.42
C ASP A 61 -0.03 7.30 -2.95
N GLN A 62 -1.04 6.87 -2.19
CA GLN A 62 -2.10 6.06 -2.77
C GLN A 62 -2.93 6.98 -3.67
N THR A 63 -2.48 7.18 -4.90
CA THR A 63 -3.41 7.26 -6.02
C THR A 63 -3.32 5.93 -6.76
N PRO A 64 -4.43 5.17 -6.85
CA PRO A 64 -4.43 3.81 -7.35
C PRO A 64 -4.19 3.85 -8.85
N VAL A 65 -3.13 3.20 -9.33
CA VAL A 65 -3.11 2.76 -10.72
C VAL A 65 -2.67 1.32 -10.71
N MET A 66 -3.66 0.46 -10.85
CA MET A 66 -3.45 -0.89 -11.39
C MET A 66 -2.73 -0.70 -12.72
N THR A 67 -1.42 -0.85 -12.73
CA THR A 67 -0.67 -0.95 -13.98
C THR A 67 -1.11 -2.26 -14.61
N ALA A 68 -2.13 -2.18 -15.45
CA ALA A 68 -2.39 -3.18 -16.46
C ALA A 68 -1.09 -3.31 -17.28
N THR A 69 -0.36 -4.40 -17.04
CA THR A 69 0.88 -4.70 -17.73
C THR A 69 0.53 -5.01 -19.18
N MET A 70 0.57 -3.99 -20.05
CA MET A 70 0.53 -4.25 -21.49
C MET A 70 1.94 -4.63 -21.95
N SER A 71 2.08 -5.84 -22.47
CA SER A 71 3.31 -6.34 -23.09
C SER A 71 3.49 -5.74 -24.48
N CYS A 72 4.71 -5.36 -24.82
CA CYS A 72 5.04 -4.87 -26.17
C CYS A 72 4.85 -5.99 -27.21
N ALA A 73 4.06 -5.77 -28.27
CA ALA A 73 3.77 -6.80 -29.29
C ALA A 73 4.99 -7.21 -30.14
N SER A 74 6.05 -6.39 -30.23
CA SER A 74 7.23 -6.70 -31.07
C SER A 74 8.33 -7.48 -30.35
N CYS A 75 8.43 -7.39 -29.02
CA CYS A 75 9.49 -8.06 -28.25
C CYS A 75 9.00 -8.76 -26.96
N GLY A 76 7.74 -8.60 -26.59
CA GLY A 76 7.14 -9.21 -25.39
C GLY A 76 7.58 -8.58 -24.06
N ALA A 77 8.47 -7.59 -24.06
CA ALA A 77 8.91 -6.92 -22.84
C ALA A 77 7.76 -6.11 -22.19
N ALA A 78 7.72 -6.10 -20.87
CA ALA A 78 6.76 -5.30 -20.09
C ALA A 78 7.06 -3.80 -20.30
N ALA A 79 6.17 -3.10 -21.02
CA ALA A 79 6.34 -1.69 -21.32
C ALA A 79 5.64 -0.84 -20.25
N GLN A 80 6.34 0.18 -19.73
CA GLN A 80 5.75 1.12 -18.79
C GLN A 80 4.85 2.12 -19.54
N PRO A 81 3.62 2.39 -19.06
CA PRO A 81 2.72 3.37 -19.66
C PRO A 81 3.31 4.78 -19.50
N GLY A 82 3.92 5.31 -20.57
CA GLY A 82 4.53 6.65 -20.56
C GLY A 82 5.55 6.90 -21.68
N HIS A 83 6.16 5.86 -22.25
CA HIS A 83 7.11 5.99 -23.36
C HIS A 83 6.46 5.62 -24.71
N ARG A 84 6.57 6.52 -25.70
CA ARG A 84 6.06 6.36 -27.09
C ARG A 84 6.75 5.23 -27.86
N PHE A 85 7.90 4.78 -27.37
CA PHE A 85 8.75 3.77 -27.98
C PHE A 85 9.16 2.74 -26.93
N CYS A 86 9.31 1.49 -27.34
CA CYS A 86 9.83 0.43 -26.48
C CYS A 86 11.33 0.64 -26.26
N SER A 87 11.78 0.72 -25.01
CA SER A 87 13.20 0.91 -24.65
C SER A 87 14.09 -0.31 -24.94
N HIS A 88 13.51 -1.46 -25.23
CA HIS A 88 14.24 -2.69 -25.54
C HIS A 88 14.48 -2.89 -27.05
N CYS A 89 13.55 -2.45 -27.91
CA CYS A 89 13.63 -2.70 -29.36
C CYS A 89 13.38 -1.46 -30.24
N GLY A 90 13.14 -0.29 -29.65
CA GLY A 90 12.99 0.99 -30.36
C GLY A 90 11.70 1.13 -31.19
N SER A 91 10.83 0.12 -31.21
CA SER A 91 9.57 0.14 -31.96
C SER A 91 8.55 1.09 -31.29
N PRO A 92 7.72 1.81 -32.06
CA PRO A 92 6.62 2.58 -31.48
C PRO A 92 5.59 1.62 -30.85
N VAL A 93 5.29 1.79 -29.56
CA VAL A 93 4.27 1.00 -28.87
C VAL A 93 2.94 1.73 -29.02
N LYS A 94 2.01 1.15 -29.79
CA LYS A 94 0.68 1.73 -30.01
C LYS A 94 -0.22 1.31 -28.84
N PRO A 95 -0.75 2.24 -28.03
CA PRO A 95 -1.74 1.90 -27.02
C PRO A 95 -3.03 1.49 -27.74
N GLU A 96 -3.36 0.21 -27.70
CA GLU A 96 -4.72 -0.24 -27.99
C GLU A 96 -5.58 0.17 -26.78
N ALA A 97 -6.60 0.98 -27.06
CA ALA A 97 -7.40 1.74 -26.10
C ALA A 97 -8.07 0.86 -25.03
#